data_AF-A0A966GE41-F1
#
_entry.id   AF-A0A966GE41-F1
#
_cell.length_a   1.000
_cell.length_b   1.000
_cell.length_c   1.000
_cell.angle_alpha   90.00
_cell.angle_beta   90.00
_cell.angle_gamma   90.00
#
_symmetry.space_group_name_H-M   'P 1'
#
loop_
_entity.id
_entity.type
_entity.pdbx_description
1 polymer ?
#
loop_
_entity_poly.entity_id
_entity_poly.type
_entity_poly.pdbx_seq_one_letter_code
_entity_poly.pdbx_strand_id
1 'polypeptide(L)'
;MPAPDTLAAVLIASGALAAVVRLVWRQRDWRAGLLASLTLASGLLLYLTLFPPRLPMGGETLVVLTAEAPSEVQAKPGERLVALPEAAPAANAERVPDLATAIRRHDGVQRLRILGRGLVDRDRDAVAGLPVEFTPIPSPKGLIRLDPPTDTQAGSIFTMAGTVNAVTGGSAELLDPAGRRVDRRIIGSDGAFTMGAAARAPGLATFTLRLRGPDRAILSDTPVPLRTIAQRPLRALLIGAPSPELKYLRRWAEDSGIALKSRLDAGGGINLGDEPVSLDAGTLRETDVVIIDDRSLAMLGGGSRAALAAAVTNGLGVVIRMTAPADAGGRGLLRSLGMTVAGGTDLQPVALPPLAFDADAFTTRRGPGSPDAPAATNGIDDPAPELERWAVRTGPAFVPTVTDAAGAMLSGWQQRGQGRMALWTGANSFALVLNGQAERYYQWWSDTVSAVSRSDDTFRPDVPALPVATERMAICRIGQTARVIGPDAAETTLVLDPLTGTRGCAAYWPADAGIYRIVQPGPDGLKEFAFTVLPEAALAASHARAVGEATVRWVAEQSAASARGLPDRRGAAWPYFIGWLLLTGLLWLGERRWLSRAASAD
;
A
#
# COMPACT_ATOMS: atom_id res chain seq x y z
N MET A 1 17.24 13.40 46.70
CA MET A 1 18.34 13.13 47.65
C MET A 1 19.55 12.68 46.83
N PRO A 2 20.76 13.22 47.07
CA PRO A 2 21.96 12.71 46.40
C PRO A 2 22.12 11.21 46.68
N ALA A 3 22.58 10.45 45.68
CA ALA A 3 22.83 9.02 45.85
C ALA A 3 23.86 8.79 46.98
N PRO A 4 23.74 7.71 47.76
CA PRO A 4 24.68 7.43 48.87
C PRO A 4 26.15 7.43 48.41
N ASP A 5 26.39 6.99 47.17
CA ASP A 5 27.70 6.98 46.50
C ASP A 5 28.29 8.39 46.34
N THR A 6 27.46 9.39 46.01
CA THR A 6 27.93 10.78 45.83
C THR A 6 28.18 11.47 47.16
N LEU A 7 27.39 11.18 48.20
CA LEU A 7 27.64 11.67 49.56
C LEU A 7 28.95 11.10 50.13
N ALA A 8 29.18 9.79 49.96
CA ALA A 8 30.40 9.14 50.42
C ALA A 8 31.64 9.68 49.67
N ALA A 9 31.56 9.92 48.36
CA ALA A 9 32.64 10.55 47.59
C ALA A 9 33.00 11.94 48.13
N VAL A 10 32.00 12.79 48.40
CA VAL A 10 32.20 14.15 48.92
C VAL A 10 32.82 14.14 50.32
N LEU A 11 32.37 13.24 51.20
CA LEU A 11 32.92 13.12 52.56
C LEU A 11 34.38 12.63 52.54
N ILE A 12 34.70 11.61 51.73
CA ILE A 12 36.06 11.09 51.61
C ILE A 12 36.99 12.15 50.99
N ALA A 13 36.54 12.84 49.94
CA ALA A 13 37.33 13.88 49.27
C ALA A 13 37.59 15.09 50.18
N SER A 14 36.57 15.57 50.89
CA SER A 14 36.72 16.69 51.84
C SER A 14 37.62 16.34 53.02
N GLY A 15 37.52 15.12 53.57
CA GLY A 15 38.40 14.63 54.61
C GLY A 15 39.86 14.54 54.15
N ALA A 16 40.10 13.99 52.96
CA ALA A 16 41.44 13.90 52.37
C ALA A 16 42.03 15.28 52.07
N LEU A 17 41.24 16.22 51.55
CA LEU A 17 41.65 17.61 51.30
C LEU A 17 42.01 18.34 52.59
N ALA A 18 41.18 18.23 53.65
CA ALA A 18 41.46 18.85 54.93
C ALA A 18 42.76 18.30 55.56
N ALA A 19 43.00 16.98 55.45
CA ALA A 19 44.24 16.36 55.89
C ALA A 19 45.45 16.88 55.10
N VAL A 20 45.36 16.96 53.77
CA VAL A 20 46.42 17.51 52.90
C VAL A 20 46.73 18.97 53.24
N VAL A 21 45.71 19.82 53.38
CA VAL A 21 45.89 21.25 53.74
C VAL A 21 46.59 21.37 55.09
N ARG A 22 46.15 20.60 56.10
CA ARG A 22 46.78 20.59 57.43
C ARG A 22 48.24 20.16 57.37
N LEU A 23 48.57 19.17 56.53
CA LEU A 23 49.91 18.60 56.43
C LEU A 23 50.88 19.55 55.72
N VAL A 24 50.42 20.23 54.65
CA VAL A 24 51.17 21.26 53.91
C VAL A 24 51.33 22.56 54.72
N TRP A 25 50.36 22.91 55.58
CA TRP A 25 50.48 24.05 56.49
C TRP A 25 51.49 23.81 57.62
N ARG A 26 51.66 22.56 58.05
CA ARG A 26 52.51 22.22 59.20
C ARG A 26 53.97 22.02 58.82
N GLN A 27 54.25 21.54 57.61
CA GLN A 27 55.61 21.39 57.07
C GLN A 27 55.60 21.60 55.56
N ARG A 28 56.60 22.31 55.03
CA ARG A 28 56.68 22.67 53.61
C ARG A 28 57.86 22.01 52.90
N ASP A 29 58.12 20.75 53.27
CA ASP A 29 59.20 19.93 52.73
C ASP A 29 58.66 18.86 51.77
N TRP A 30 59.55 18.23 51.00
CA TRP A 30 59.19 17.15 50.07
C TRP A 30 58.45 15.97 50.75
N ARG A 31 58.72 15.73 52.04
CA ARG A 31 58.05 14.71 52.87
C ARG A 31 56.56 15.00 53.04
N ALA A 32 56.18 16.27 53.15
CA ALA A 32 54.78 16.68 53.23
C ALA A 32 54.06 16.45 51.89
N GLY A 33 54.75 16.69 50.77
CA GLY A 33 54.26 16.36 49.43
C GLY A 33 53.99 14.86 49.24
N LEU A 34 54.89 14.00 49.74
CA LEU A 34 54.72 12.54 49.68
C LEU A 34 53.57 12.06 50.57
N LEU A 35 53.44 12.57 51.81
CA LEU A 35 52.33 12.20 52.69
C LEU A 35 50.98 12.70 52.15
N ALA A 36 50.96 13.89 51.51
CA ALA A 36 49.77 14.41 50.85
C ALA A 36 49.32 13.52 49.68
N SER A 37 50.24 13.06 48.83
CA SER A 37 49.90 12.16 47.71
C SER A 37 49.41 10.80 48.20
N LEU A 38 50.05 10.24 49.24
CA LEU A 38 49.60 9.00 49.88
C LEU A 38 48.21 9.13 50.52
N THR A 39 47.88 10.30 51.07
CA THR A 39 46.56 10.58 51.67
C THR A 39 45.45 10.62 50.61
N LEU A 40 45.71 11.27 49.46
CA LEU A 40 44.78 11.27 48.33
C LEU A 40 44.62 9.86 47.73
N ALA A 41 45.71 9.11 47.60
CA ALA A 41 45.67 7.72 47.11
C ALA A 41 44.89 6.81 48.07
N SER A 42 45.07 6.96 49.39
CA SER A 42 44.29 6.23 50.41
C SER A 42 42.81 6.58 50.33
N GLY A 43 42.44 7.86 50.21
CA GLY A 43 41.05 8.28 50.01
C GLY A 43 40.41 7.68 48.76
N LEU A 44 41.14 7.68 47.64
CA LEU A 44 40.66 7.07 46.39
C LEU A 44 40.44 5.55 46.54
N LEU A 45 41.37 4.84 47.18
CA LEU A 45 41.21 3.40 47.41
C LEU A 45 40.07 3.09 48.37
N LEU A 46 39.87 3.89 49.42
CA LEU A 46 38.72 3.75 50.32
C LEU A 46 37.40 3.92 49.54
N TYR A 47 37.31 4.90 48.66
CA TYR A 47 36.13 5.08 47.81
C TYR A 47 35.89 3.83 46.93
N LEU A 48 36.94 3.29 46.30
CA LEU A 48 36.84 2.07 45.48
C LEU A 48 36.54 0.79 46.29
N THR A 49 36.80 0.76 47.60
CA THR A 49 36.36 -0.36 48.47
C THR A 49 34.86 -0.33 48.75
N LEU A 50 34.31 0.86 48.99
CA LEU A 50 32.89 1.07 49.28
C LEU A 50 32.06 0.92 47.99
N PHE A 51 32.62 1.38 46.88
CA PHE A 51 32.00 1.39 45.56
C PHE A 51 32.97 0.82 44.52
N PRO A 52 33.18 -0.52 44.51
CA PRO A 52 34.02 -1.14 43.50
C PRO A 52 33.44 -0.87 42.11
N PRO A 53 34.30 -0.75 41.07
CA PRO A 53 33.86 -0.46 39.72
C PRO A 53 32.85 -1.53 39.25
N ARG A 54 31.83 -1.08 38.53
CA ARG A 54 30.86 -1.99 37.89
C ARG A 54 31.55 -2.66 36.73
N LEU A 55 31.53 -3.99 36.71
CA LEU A 55 32.05 -4.78 35.60
C LEU A 55 30.87 -5.27 34.77
N PRO A 56 30.92 -5.15 33.43
CA PRO A 56 29.92 -5.76 32.57
C PRO A 56 29.95 -7.27 32.81
N MET A 57 28.80 -7.87 33.16
CA MET A 57 28.70 -9.33 33.19
C MET A 57 28.79 -9.84 31.75
N GLY A 58 29.80 -10.66 31.46
CA GLY A 58 29.90 -11.36 30.18
C GLY A 58 28.83 -12.44 30.10
N GLY A 59 27.67 -12.11 29.53
CA GLY A 59 26.68 -13.10 29.13
C GLY A 59 27.09 -13.86 27.87
N GLU A 60 26.48 -15.02 27.67
CA GLU A 60 26.68 -15.82 26.45
C GLU A 60 26.15 -15.03 25.24
N THR A 61 26.97 -14.91 24.20
CA THR A 61 26.58 -14.27 22.93
C THR A 61 26.26 -15.35 21.91
N LEU A 62 25.02 -15.36 21.41
CA LEU A 62 24.62 -16.30 20.38
C LEU A 62 24.94 -15.71 19.01
N VAL A 63 25.85 -16.37 18.28
CA VAL A 63 26.21 -16.03 16.90
C VAL A 63 25.34 -16.85 15.96
N VAL A 64 24.42 -16.18 15.29
CA VAL A 64 23.42 -16.80 14.42
C VAL A 64 23.87 -16.66 12.97
N LEU A 65 24.15 -17.79 12.33
CA LEU A 65 24.46 -17.88 10.91
C LEU A 65 23.16 -17.98 10.12
N THR A 66 23.05 -17.15 9.07
CA THR A 66 21.91 -17.07 8.15
C THR A 66 22.37 -17.35 6.70
N ALA A 67 21.49 -17.19 5.72
CA ALA A 67 21.85 -17.32 4.30
C ALA A 67 23.07 -16.46 3.95
N GLU A 68 23.95 -16.95 3.07
CA GLU A 68 25.19 -16.25 2.66
C GLU A 68 26.13 -15.88 3.83
N ALA A 69 25.99 -16.53 5.00
CA ALA A 69 26.99 -16.40 6.07
C ALA A 69 28.33 -17.04 5.66
N PRO A 70 29.47 -16.52 6.15
CA PRO A 70 30.78 -17.14 5.93
C PRO A 70 30.80 -18.59 6.44
N SER A 71 31.43 -19.50 5.69
CA SER A 71 31.52 -20.93 6.04
C SER A 71 32.51 -21.21 7.18
N GLU A 72 33.51 -20.33 7.36
CA GLU A 72 34.52 -20.42 8.42
C GLU A 72 34.34 -19.26 9.40
N VAL A 73 33.58 -19.51 10.47
CA VAL A 73 33.44 -18.57 11.59
C VAL A 73 33.93 -19.24 12.86
N GLN A 74 34.97 -18.66 13.45
CA GLN A 74 35.44 -19.08 14.77
C GLN A 74 34.68 -18.31 15.85
N ALA A 75 34.02 -19.03 16.74
CA ALA A 75 33.39 -18.44 17.92
C ALA A 75 34.46 -17.89 18.87
N LYS A 76 34.29 -16.65 19.33
CA LYS A 76 35.15 -16.08 20.38
C LYS A 76 34.84 -16.73 21.73
N PRO A 77 35.72 -16.64 22.74
CA PRO A 77 35.40 -17.09 24.09
C PRO A 77 34.12 -16.42 24.62
N GLY A 78 33.13 -17.22 25.02
CA GLY A 78 31.80 -16.74 25.45
C GLY A 78 30.76 -16.60 24.32
N GLU A 79 31.12 -16.94 23.07
CA GLU A 79 30.19 -17.03 21.94
C GLU A 79 29.76 -18.49 21.68
N ARG A 80 28.49 -18.69 21.31
CA ARG A 80 27.97 -19.96 20.79
C ARG A 80 27.52 -19.79 19.36
N LEU A 81 27.91 -20.71 18.49
CA LEU A 81 27.59 -20.65 17.08
C LEU A 81 26.37 -21.52 16.77
N VAL A 82 25.37 -20.92 16.14
CA VAL A 82 24.13 -21.59 15.73
C VAL A 82 23.88 -21.31 14.24
N ALA A 83 23.49 -22.34 13.50
CA ALA A 83 23.12 -22.24 12.09
C ALA A 83 21.62 -22.47 11.91
N LEU A 84 20.95 -21.50 11.29
CA LEU A 84 19.55 -21.61 10.84
C LEU A 84 19.45 -22.44 9.55
N PRO A 85 18.24 -22.89 9.14
CA PRO A 85 18.05 -23.72 7.95
C PRO A 85 18.61 -23.12 6.66
N GLU A 86 18.57 -21.80 6.53
CA GLU A 86 19.00 -21.06 5.34
C GLU A 86 20.53 -20.91 5.24
N ALA A 87 21.26 -21.18 6.33
CA ALA A 87 22.72 -21.07 6.37
C ALA A 87 23.41 -22.28 5.72
N ALA A 88 24.52 -22.03 5.04
CA ALA A 88 25.39 -23.09 4.55
C ALA A 88 25.94 -23.94 5.72
N PRO A 89 26.27 -25.23 5.51
CA PRO A 89 26.91 -26.04 6.54
C PRO A 89 28.21 -25.39 7.03
N ALA A 90 28.28 -25.12 8.34
CA ALA A 90 29.44 -24.51 8.99
C ALA A 90 30.02 -25.47 10.04
N ALA A 91 31.35 -25.51 10.13
CA ALA A 91 32.03 -26.32 11.14
C ALA A 91 31.79 -25.74 12.54
N ASN A 92 31.54 -26.59 13.54
CA ASN A 92 31.32 -26.22 14.94
C ASN A 92 30.07 -25.36 15.21
N ALA A 93 29.11 -25.33 14.28
CA ALA A 93 27.80 -24.69 14.46
C ALA A 93 26.73 -25.71 14.86
N GLU A 94 25.95 -25.42 15.90
CA GLU A 94 24.75 -26.20 16.21
C GLU A 94 23.66 -25.88 15.19
N ARG A 95 23.14 -26.89 14.48
CA ARG A 95 22.01 -26.69 13.56
C ARG A 95 20.68 -26.73 14.31
N VAL A 96 19.85 -25.72 14.10
CA VAL A 96 18.52 -25.57 14.73
C VAL A 96 17.47 -25.25 13.67
N PRO A 97 16.18 -25.58 13.90
CA PRO A 97 15.12 -25.34 12.91
C PRO A 97 14.67 -23.88 12.84
N ASP A 98 14.80 -23.12 13.93
CA ASP A 98 14.39 -21.72 14.03
C ASP A 98 15.15 -21.00 15.16
N LEU A 99 15.12 -19.67 15.15
CA LEU A 99 15.76 -18.83 16.15
C LEU A 99 15.12 -19.02 17.54
N ALA A 100 13.81 -19.21 17.61
CA ALA A 100 13.10 -19.42 18.88
C ALA A 100 13.61 -20.66 19.63
N THR A 101 13.93 -21.73 18.90
CA THR A 101 14.50 -22.96 19.42
C THR A 101 15.92 -22.76 19.90
N ALA A 102 16.72 -21.98 19.16
CA ALA A 102 18.07 -21.61 19.60
C ALA A 102 18.03 -20.90 20.96
N ILE A 103 17.16 -19.89 21.11
CA ILE A 103 17.01 -19.11 22.34
C ILE A 103 16.53 -19.98 23.50
N ARG A 104 15.58 -20.91 23.25
CA ARG A 104 15.11 -21.85 24.30
C ARG A 104 16.19 -22.83 24.76
N ARG A 105 17.11 -23.24 23.87
CA ARG A 105 18.21 -24.16 24.20
C ARG A 105 19.35 -23.47 24.94
N HIS A 106 19.55 -22.18 24.68
CA HIS A 106 20.60 -21.35 25.29
C HIS A 106 19.94 -20.24 26.14
N ASP A 107 19.40 -20.62 27.29
CA ASP A 107 18.64 -19.74 28.19
C ASP A 107 19.48 -18.62 28.84
N GLY A 108 20.82 -18.78 28.86
CA GLY A 108 21.79 -17.80 29.35
C GLY A 108 22.18 -16.69 28.34
N VAL A 109 21.58 -16.66 27.15
CA VAL A 109 21.94 -15.70 26.09
C VAL A 109 21.51 -14.29 26.46
N GLN A 110 22.47 -13.36 26.39
CA GLN A 110 22.23 -11.94 26.68
C GLN A 110 22.42 -11.03 25.46
N ARG A 111 22.96 -11.56 24.35
CA ARG A 111 23.18 -10.82 23.12
C ARG A 111 23.11 -11.75 21.91
N LEU A 112 22.58 -11.23 20.81
CA LEU A 112 22.58 -11.90 19.51
C LEU A 112 23.55 -11.19 18.56
N ARG A 113 24.30 -11.97 17.78
CA ARG A 113 25.12 -11.47 16.66
C ARG A 113 24.72 -12.22 15.40
N ILE A 114 24.11 -11.52 14.45
CA ILE A 114 23.62 -12.12 13.20
C ILE A 114 24.68 -11.97 12.11
N LEU A 115 25.01 -13.06 11.44
CA LEU A 115 25.95 -13.10 10.32
C LEU A 115 25.27 -13.63 9.06
N GLY A 116 25.58 -13.01 7.91
CA GLY A 116 24.99 -13.35 6.62
C GLY A 116 23.94 -12.34 6.17
N ARG A 117 22.94 -12.81 5.44
CA ARG A 117 21.93 -11.98 4.78
C ARG A 117 20.88 -11.42 5.73
N GLY A 118 20.59 -12.11 6.84
CA GLY A 118 19.58 -11.71 7.81
C GLY A 118 18.54 -12.80 8.09
N LEU A 119 17.52 -12.46 8.89
CA LEU A 119 16.48 -13.38 9.35
C LEU A 119 15.26 -13.35 8.44
N VAL A 120 14.69 -14.51 8.12
CA VAL A 120 13.38 -14.62 7.46
C VAL A 120 12.23 -14.26 8.42
N ASP A 121 11.01 -14.05 7.90
CA ASP A 121 9.84 -13.65 8.71
C ASP A 121 9.62 -14.55 9.93
N ARG A 122 9.70 -15.88 9.73
CA ARG A 122 9.57 -16.91 10.79
C ARG A 122 10.44 -16.61 12.01
N ASP A 123 11.68 -16.17 11.79
CA ASP A 123 12.67 -15.96 12.85
C ASP A 123 12.62 -14.55 13.43
N ARG A 124 12.00 -13.59 12.74
CA ARG A 124 11.78 -12.22 13.24
C ARG A 124 10.60 -12.11 14.20
N ASP A 125 9.57 -12.93 13.99
CA ASP A 125 8.38 -12.99 14.86
C ASP A 125 8.72 -13.55 16.26
N ALA A 126 9.84 -14.27 16.37
CA ALA A 126 10.41 -14.69 17.64
C ALA A 126 11.03 -13.48 18.37
N VAL A 127 10.21 -12.71 19.08
CA VAL A 127 10.67 -11.54 19.85
C VAL A 127 11.57 -11.99 21.00
N ALA A 128 12.78 -11.42 21.07
CA ALA A 128 13.58 -11.41 22.28
C ALA A 128 14.17 -10.01 22.43
N GLY A 129 13.79 -9.32 23.50
CA GLY A 129 14.34 -8.01 23.92
C GLY A 129 15.80 -8.10 24.35
N LEU A 130 16.61 -8.73 23.51
CA LEU A 130 18.04 -8.92 23.59
C LEU A 130 18.70 -7.88 22.67
N PRO A 131 19.80 -7.27 23.09
CA PRO A 131 20.66 -6.51 22.20
C PRO A 131 21.07 -7.37 21.00
N VAL A 132 20.87 -6.85 19.79
CA VAL A 132 21.24 -7.53 18.55
C VAL A 132 22.27 -6.70 17.78
N GLU A 133 23.34 -7.36 17.37
CA GLU A 133 24.32 -6.82 16.43
C GLU A 133 24.13 -7.48 15.06
N PHE A 134 23.96 -6.67 14.02
CA PHE A 134 23.85 -7.14 12.64
C PHE A 134 24.59 -6.18 11.72
N THR A 135 25.50 -6.73 10.90
CA THR A 135 26.20 -5.99 9.85
C THR A 135 25.66 -6.43 8.50
N PRO A 136 24.88 -5.60 7.80
CA PRO A 136 24.28 -5.97 6.53
C PRO A 136 25.35 -6.19 5.46
N ILE A 137 25.25 -7.30 4.73
CA ILE A 137 26.09 -7.56 3.55
C ILE A 137 25.58 -6.79 2.33
N PRO A 138 26.43 -6.44 1.35
CA PRO A 138 26.03 -5.72 0.14
C PRO A 138 24.89 -6.41 -0.62
N SER A 139 24.06 -5.62 -1.31
CA SER A 139 22.99 -6.16 -2.15
C SER A 139 23.56 -7.14 -3.19
N PRO A 140 22.86 -8.24 -3.48
CA PRO A 140 23.32 -9.22 -4.46
C PRO A 140 23.35 -8.60 -5.87
N LYS A 141 24.17 -9.15 -6.75
CA LYS A 141 24.17 -8.80 -8.18
C LYS A 141 22.89 -9.30 -8.83
N GLY A 142 22.24 -8.48 -9.65
CA GLY A 142 21.03 -8.85 -10.40
C GLY A 142 19.82 -7.98 -10.10
N LEU A 143 18.62 -8.49 -10.39
CA LEU A 143 17.36 -7.76 -10.20
C LEU A 143 17.02 -7.62 -8.71
N ILE A 144 17.12 -6.40 -8.18
CA ILE A 144 16.88 -6.14 -6.75
C ILE A 144 15.49 -5.55 -6.46
N ARG A 145 14.83 -4.97 -7.47
CA ARG A 145 13.45 -4.49 -7.38
C ARG A 145 12.77 -4.65 -8.73
N LEU A 146 11.51 -5.10 -8.71
CA LEU A 146 10.64 -5.19 -9.86
C LEU A 146 9.25 -4.68 -9.47
N ASP A 147 8.78 -3.65 -10.17
CA ASP A 147 7.44 -3.11 -10.02
C ASP A 147 6.62 -3.62 -11.21
N PRO A 148 5.75 -4.62 -11.02
CA PRO A 148 4.97 -5.20 -12.10
C PRO A 148 3.93 -4.21 -12.64
N PRO A 149 3.45 -4.42 -13.87
CA PRO A 149 2.38 -3.60 -14.41
C PRO A 149 1.08 -3.75 -13.60
N THR A 150 0.33 -2.67 -13.53
CA THR A 150 -1.05 -2.71 -13.02
C THR A 150 -1.98 -3.34 -14.07
N ASP A 151 -3.18 -3.71 -13.63
CA ASP A 151 -4.22 -4.18 -14.54
C ASP A 151 -4.44 -3.19 -15.67
N THR A 152 -4.23 -3.64 -16.90
CA THR A 152 -4.21 -2.78 -18.08
C THR A 152 -5.39 -3.13 -18.98
N GLN A 153 -6.06 -2.13 -19.57
CA GLN A 153 -7.13 -2.40 -20.53
C GLN A 153 -6.58 -2.95 -21.84
N ALA A 154 -7.33 -3.86 -22.48
CA ALA A 154 -6.99 -4.33 -23.82
C ALA A 154 -6.85 -3.15 -24.80
N GLY A 155 -5.81 -3.16 -25.63
CA GLY A 155 -5.44 -2.08 -26.54
C GLY A 155 -4.55 -0.99 -25.93
N SER A 156 -4.39 -0.95 -24.60
CA SER A 156 -3.53 0.05 -23.93
C SER A 156 -2.07 -0.39 -23.83
N ILE A 157 -1.17 0.54 -23.50
CA ILE A 157 0.24 0.25 -23.19
C ILE A 157 0.37 0.13 -21.68
N PHE A 158 1.01 -0.96 -21.21
CA PHE A 158 1.41 -1.08 -19.82
C PHE A 158 2.85 -0.62 -19.65
N THR A 159 3.19 -0.16 -18.44
CA THR A 159 4.55 0.19 -18.04
C THR A 159 4.95 -0.61 -16.82
N MET A 160 6.24 -0.91 -16.73
CA MET A 160 6.86 -1.56 -15.59
C MET A 160 8.20 -0.88 -15.29
N ALA A 161 8.60 -0.94 -14.03
CA ALA A 161 9.87 -0.38 -13.57
C ALA A 161 10.68 -1.45 -12.83
N GLY A 162 11.99 -1.25 -12.79
CA GLY A 162 12.85 -2.13 -12.02
C GLY A 162 14.19 -1.50 -11.70
N THR A 163 14.95 -2.17 -10.85
CA THR A 163 16.28 -1.74 -10.46
C THR A 163 17.20 -2.96 -10.40
N VAL A 164 18.36 -2.84 -11.04
CA VAL A 164 19.38 -3.89 -11.14
C VAL A 164 20.64 -3.43 -10.43
N ASN A 165 21.22 -4.29 -9.60
CA ASN A 165 22.46 -3.99 -8.88
C ASN A 165 23.66 -4.65 -9.55
N ALA A 166 24.78 -3.93 -9.66
CA ALA A 166 26.07 -4.40 -10.19
C ALA A 166 26.02 -4.98 -11.62
N VAL A 167 25.24 -4.38 -12.52
CA VAL A 167 25.11 -4.76 -13.95
C VAL A 167 25.21 -3.52 -14.88
N THR A 168 26.00 -2.51 -14.50
CA THR A 168 26.20 -1.31 -15.32
C THR A 168 26.79 -1.66 -16.69
N GLY A 169 26.22 -1.10 -17.77
CA GLY A 169 26.60 -1.42 -19.15
C GLY A 169 25.97 -2.70 -19.70
N GLY A 170 25.20 -3.44 -18.89
CA GLY A 170 24.31 -4.50 -19.36
C GLY A 170 23.02 -3.98 -19.99
N SER A 171 22.06 -4.87 -20.25
CA SER A 171 20.74 -4.47 -20.78
C SER A 171 19.59 -5.28 -20.21
N ALA A 172 18.45 -4.62 -19.97
CA ALA A 172 17.15 -5.24 -19.74
C ALA A 172 16.40 -5.37 -21.07
N GLU A 173 15.85 -6.55 -21.33
CA GLU A 173 15.03 -6.86 -22.50
C GLU A 173 13.66 -7.36 -22.02
N LEU A 174 12.58 -6.80 -22.57
CA LEU A 174 11.23 -7.31 -22.35
C LEU A 174 10.84 -8.22 -23.52
N LEU A 175 10.49 -9.46 -23.22
CA LEU A 175 10.03 -10.45 -24.19
C LEU A 175 8.53 -10.68 -24.00
N ASP A 176 7.79 -10.76 -25.11
CA ASP A 176 6.39 -11.16 -25.12
C ASP A 176 6.22 -12.67 -24.81
N PRO A 177 4.98 -13.16 -24.58
CA PRO A 177 4.74 -14.58 -24.33
C PRO A 177 5.19 -15.52 -25.46
N ALA A 178 5.43 -15.00 -26.67
CA ALA A 178 5.98 -15.76 -27.80
C ALA A 178 7.52 -15.70 -27.87
N GLY A 179 8.18 -15.09 -26.87
CA GLY A 179 9.63 -14.95 -26.79
C GLY A 179 10.22 -13.83 -27.66
N ARG A 180 9.38 -12.98 -28.28
CA ARG A 180 9.85 -11.87 -29.12
C ARG A 180 10.16 -10.67 -28.25
N ARG A 181 11.31 -10.04 -28.50
CA ARG A 181 11.70 -8.81 -27.81
C ARG A 181 10.82 -7.64 -28.24
N VAL A 182 10.09 -7.07 -27.29
CA VAL A 182 9.18 -5.92 -27.48
C VAL A 182 9.77 -4.61 -26.99
N ASP A 183 10.69 -4.67 -26.02
CA ASP A 183 11.41 -3.49 -25.52
C ASP A 183 12.83 -3.83 -25.07
N ARG A 184 13.72 -2.84 -25.03
CA ARG A 184 15.10 -2.96 -24.55
C ARG A 184 15.62 -1.64 -23.96
N ARG A 185 16.30 -1.72 -22.81
CA ARG A 185 17.00 -0.60 -22.17
C ARG A 185 18.42 -1.00 -21.76
N ILE A 186 19.36 -0.07 -21.91
CA ILE A 186 20.72 -0.22 -21.38
C ILE A 186 20.71 0.20 -19.92
N ILE A 187 21.39 -0.56 -19.05
CA ILE A 187 21.43 -0.30 -17.61
C ILE A 187 22.53 0.70 -17.29
N GLY A 188 22.14 1.83 -16.72
CA GLY A 188 23.02 2.91 -16.25
C GLY A 188 23.76 2.58 -14.96
N SER A 189 24.43 3.59 -14.39
CA SER A 189 25.12 3.49 -13.10
C SER A 189 24.15 3.44 -11.91
N ASP A 190 22.96 3.99 -12.05
CA ASP A 190 21.88 3.96 -11.07
C ASP A 190 21.12 2.61 -11.05
N GLY A 191 21.27 1.81 -12.11
CA GLY A 191 20.66 0.50 -12.23
C GLY A 191 19.16 0.51 -12.53
N ALA A 192 18.53 1.68 -12.61
CA ALA A 192 17.09 1.83 -12.81
C ALA A 192 16.71 1.69 -14.29
N PHE A 193 15.52 1.16 -14.55
CA PHE A 193 14.97 1.10 -15.90
C PHE A 193 13.44 1.17 -15.89
N THR A 194 12.87 1.66 -16.98
CA THR A 194 11.43 1.61 -17.27
C THR A 194 11.21 1.08 -18.67
N MET A 195 10.23 0.19 -18.81
CA MET A 195 9.89 -0.48 -20.07
C MET A 195 8.39 -0.64 -20.19
N GLY A 196 7.90 -0.85 -21.41
CA GLY A 196 6.47 -1.07 -21.64
C GLY A 196 6.19 -1.83 -22.92
N ALA A 197 4.99 -2.39 -23.01
CA ALA A 197 4.50 -3.04 -24.22
C ALA A 197 2.97 -2.93 -24.32
N ALA A 198 2.42 -3.30 -25.47
CA ALA A 198 0.98 -3.27 -25.70
C ALA A 198 0.28 -4.48 -25.05
N ALA A 199 -0.76 -4.21 -24.26
CA ALA A 199 -1.68 -5.21 -23.71
C ALA A 199 -2.74 -5.55 -24.77
N ARG A 200 -2.52 -6.60 -25.58
CA ARG A 200 -3.33 -6.86 -26.78
C ARG A 200 -4.64 -7.59 -26.50
N ALA A 201 -4.56 -8.78 -25.89
CA ALA A 201 -5.69 -9.66 -25.69
C ALA A 201 -6.09 -9.69 -24.21
N PRO A 202 -7.39 -9.67 -23.88
CA PRO A 202 -7.87 -9.87 -22.52
C PRO A 202 -7.40 -11.20 -21.94
N GLY A 203 -7.14 -11.22 -20.63
CA GLY A 203 -6.68 -12.41 -19.90
C GLY A 203 -5.34 -12.20 -19.21
N LEU A 204 -4.81 -13.29 -18.65
CA LEU A 204 -3.52 -13.32 -17.99
C LEU A 204 -2.45 -13.79 -18.97
N ALA A 205 -1.43 -12.96 -19.18
CA ALA A 205 -0.27 -13.28 -19.99
C ALA A 205 1.00 -13.14 -19.15
N THR A 206 2.04 -13.92 -19.47
CA THR A 206 3.32 -13.86 -18.78
C THR A 206 4.39 -13.38 -19.77
N PHE A 207 4.88 -12.16 -19.55
CA PHE A 207 6.05 -11.62 -20.25
C PHE A 207 7.32 -12.11 -19.56
N THR A 208 8.48 -11.98 -20.21
CA THR A 208 9.77 -12.31 -19.60
C THR A 208 10.68 -11.10 -19.60
N LEU A 209 11.11 -10.67 -18.41
CA LEU A 209 12.19 -9.71 -18.23
C LEU A 209 13.52 -10.45 -18.26
N ARG A 210 14.28 -10.27 -19.33
CA ARG A 210 15.62 -10.83 -19.50
C ARG A 210 16.68 -9.79 -19.18
N LEU A 211 17.51 -10.06 -18.18
CA LEU A 211 18.68 -9.26 -17.87
C LEU A 211 19.92 -9.85 -18.51
N ARG A 212 20.70 -9.01 -19.18
CA ARG A 212 21.99 -9.38 -19.75
C ARG A 212 23.12 -8.57 -19.14
N GLY A 213 24.25 -9.25 -18.91
CA GLY A 213 25.49 -8.61 -18.50
C GLY A 213 26.11 -7.76 -19.61
N PRO A 214 27.19 -7.01 -19.30
CA PRO A 214 27.97 -6.25 -20.29
C PRO A 214 28.58 -7.14 -21.38
N ASP A 215 28.89 -8.39 -21.02
CA ASP A 215 29.35 -9.48 -21.87
C ASP A 215 28.24 -10.11 -22.74
N ARG A 216 27.00 -9.60 -22.62
CA ARG A 216 25.77 -10.11 -23.26
C ARG A 216 25.30 -11.47 -22.74
N ALA A 217 25.94 -12.04 -21.72
CA ALA A 217 25.49 -13.26 -21.07
C ALA A 217 24.15 -13.03 -20.35
N ILE A 218 23.27 -14.04 -20.36
CA ILE A 218 21.99 -13.95 -19.65
C ILE A 218 22.28 -14.10 -18.15
N LEU A 219 21.88 -13.11 -17.36
CA LEU A 219 22.00 -13.13 -15.91
C LEU A 219 20.74 -13.69 -15.25
N SER A 220 19.57 -13.31 -15.75
CA SER A 220 18.29 -13.78 -15.24
C SER A 220 17.17 -13.64 -16.26
N ASP A 221 16.23 -14.58 -16.24
CA ASP A 221 14.95 -14.48 -16.92
C ASP A 221 13.85 -14.50 -15.84
N THR A 222 13.21 -13.35 -15.64
CA THR A 222 12.19 -13.17 -14.60
C THR A 222 10.81 -13.06 -15.27
N PRO A 223 9.86 -13.96 -14.96
CA PRO A 223 8.50 -13.82 -15.50
C PRO A 223 7.81 -12.57 -14.92
N VAL A 224 7.06 -11.86 -15.77
CA VAL A 224 6.31 -10.64 -15.44
C VAL A 224 4.85 -10.87 -15.82
N PRO A 225 3.96 -11.12 -14.85
CA PRO A 225 2.55 -11.30 -15.14
C PRO A 225 1.90 -9.98 -15.56
N LEU A 226 1.08 -10.03 -16.61
CA LEU A 226 0.23 -8.94 -17.05
C LEU A 226 -1.21 -9.44 -17.09
N ARG A 227 -2.08 -8.80 -16.29
CA ARG A 227 -3.52 -8.98 -16.42
C ARG A 227 -4.08 -7.90 -17.33
N THR A 228 -4.63 -8.34 -18.45
CA THR A 228 -5.32 -7.48 -19.42
C THR A 228 -6.83 -7.58 -19.20
N ILE A 229 -7.48 -6.49 -18.84
CA ILE A 229 -8.93 -6.43 -18.65
C ILE A 229 -9.60 -6.20 -20.01
N ALA A 230 -10.65 -6.96 -20.29
CA ALA A 230 -11.50 -6.70 -21.45
C ALA A 230 -12.17 -5.32 -21.31
N GLN A 231 -12.05 -4.48 -22.33
CA GLN A 231 -12.90 -3.31 -22.43
C GLN A 231 -14.33 -3.79 -22.73
N ARG A 232 -15.20 -3.74 -21.73
CA ARG A 232 -16.62 -3.98 -21.93
C ARG A 232 -17.29 -2.62 -22.16
N PRO A 233 -17.98 -2.42 -23.29
CA PRO A 233 -18.74 -1.19 -23.48
C PRO A 233 -19.85 -1.14 -22.43
N LEU A 234 -20.14 0.07 -21.94
CA LEU A 234 -21.30 0.29 -21.09
C LEU A 234 -22.56 -0.11 -21.87
N ARG A 235 -23.41 -0.96 -21.30
CA ARG A 235 -24.65 -1.39 -21.95
C ARG A 235 -25.80 -0.53 -21.47
N ALA A 236 -26.37 0.27 -22.37
CA ALA A 236 -27.45 1.18 -22.05
C ALA A 236 -28.74 0.79 -22.79
N LEU A 237 -29.88 0.94 -22.13
CA LEU A 237 -31.20 0.81 -22.75
C LEU A 237 -31.92 2.16 -22.70
N LEU A 238 -32.17 2.75 -23.86
CA LEU A 238 -32.89 4.02 -24.01
C LEU A 238 -34.35 3.78 -24.39
N ILE A 239 -35.28 4.29 -23.59
CA ILE A 239 -36.73 4.16 -23.80
C ILE A 239 -37.36 5.54 -23.76
N GLY A 240 -38.09 5.91 -24.79
CA GLY A 240 -38.72 7.24 -24.83
C GLY A 240 -39.60 7.47 -26.05
N ALA A 241 -39.98 8.73 -26.25
CA ALA A 241 -40.58 9.18 -27.51
C ALA A 241 -39.53 9.85 -28.43
N PRO A 242 -39.64 9.72 -29.77
CA PRO A 242 -38.77 10.42 -30.71
C PRO A 242 -38.72 11.93 -30.45
N SER A 243 -37.52 12.47 -30.25
CA SER A 243 -37.31 13.91 -30.00
C SER A 243 -35.89 14.34 -30.39
N PRO A 244 -35.63 15.65 -30.60
CA PRO A 244 -34.28 16.15 -30.82
C PRO A 244 -33.30 15.72 -29.72
N GLU A 245 -33.74 15.74 -28.46
CA GLU A 245 -32.96 15.30 -27.32
C GLU A 245 -32.45 13.86 -27.49
N LEU A 246 -33.34 12.93 -27.86
CA LEU A 246 -32.97 11.51 -28.02
C LEU A 246 -32.07 11.28 -29.24
N LYS A 247 -32.19 12.09 -30.30
CA LYS A 247 -31.27 12.04 -31.45
C LYS A 247 -29.83 12.33 -31.02
N TYR A 248 -29.61 13.40 -30.25
CA TYR A 248 -28.27 13.78 -29.81
C TYR A 248 -27.74 12.91 -28.68
N LEU A 249 -28.61 12.43 -27.79
CA LEU A 249 -28.25 11.45 -26.76
C LEU A 249 -27.78 10.13 -27.38
N ARG A 250 -28.50 9.62 -28.39
CA ARG A 250 -28.09 8.41 -29.11
C ARG A 250 -26.73 8.59 -29.78
N ARG A 251 -26.56 9.70 -30.50
CA ARG A 251 -25.29 10.03 -31.14
C ARG A 251 -24.13 10.10 -30.14
N TRP A 252 -24.33 10.78 -29.01
CA TRP A 252 -23.33 10.83 -27.94
C TRP A 252 -22.96 9.43 -27.43
N ALA A 253 -23.97 8.58 -27.20
CA ALA A 253 -23.74 7.23 -26.71
C ALA A 253 -22.94 6.39 -27.71
N GLU A 254 -23.28 6.45 -29.00
CA GLU A 254 -22.54 5.81 -30.09
C GLU A 254 -21.10 6.33 -30.19
N ASP A 255 -20.92 7.66 -30.19
CA ASP A 255 -19.61 8.33 -30.23
C ASP A 255 -18.73 7.96 -29.00
N SER A 256 -19.37 7.68 -27.86
CA SER A 256 -18.71 7.28 -26.60
C SER A 256 -18.45 5.77 -26.49
N GLY A 257 -18.78 4.97 -27.52
CA GLY A 257 -18.61 3.52 -27.50
C GLY A 257 -19.56 2.78 -26.55
N ILE A 258 -20.68 3.40 -26.16
CA ILE A 258 -21.73 2.76 -25.37
C ILE A 258 -22.50 1.78 -26.26
N ALA A 259 -22.66 0.54 -25.80
CA ALA A 259 -23.52 -0.45 -26.43
C ALA A 259 -24.98 -0.10 -26.13
N LEU A 260 -25.53 0.82 -26.93
CA LEU A 260 -26.89 1.34 -26.76
C LEU A 260 -27.90 0.44 -27.48
N LYS A 261 -28.95 0.02 -26.76
CA LYS A 261 -30.22 -0.44 -27.34
C LYS A 261 -31.26 0.65 -27.15
N SER A 262 -32.09 0.90 -28.16
CA SER A 262 -33.10 1.95 -28.14
C SER A 262 -34.48 1.44 -28.52
N ARG A 263 -35.50 1.88 -27.78
CA ARG A 263 -36.92 1.62 -28.06
C ARG A 263 -37.70 2.93 -27.96
N LEU A 264 -38.05 3.49 -29.11
CA LEU A 264 -38.72 4.78 -29.21
C LEU A 264 -40.18 4.60 -29.66
N ASP A 265 -41.14 4.94 -28.82
CA ASP A 265 -42.57 4.85 -29.15
C ASP A 265 -42.97 6.06 -30.02
N ALA A 266 -43.27 5.81 -31.30
CA ALA A 266 -43.73 6.81 -32.25
C ALA A 266 -45.26 6.97 -32.25
N GLY A 267 -45.98 6.24 -31.40
CA GLY A 267 -47.43 6.19 -31.34
C GLY A 267 -48.04 5.17 -32.31
N GLY A 268 -49.31 4.82 -32.07
CA GLY A 268 -50.05 3.88 -32.92
C GLY A 268 -49.51 2.45 -32.93
N GLY A 269 -48.73 2.05 -31.91
CA GLY A 269 -48.08 0.75 -31.83
C GLY A 269 -46.76 0.64 -32.61
N ILE A 270 -46.28 1.74 -33.19
CA ILE A 270 -45.02 1.79 -33.94
C ILE A 270 -43.87 2.08 -32.97
N ASN A 271 -42.88 1.19 -32.94
CA ASN A 271 -41.63 1.40 -32.24
C ASN A 271 -40.49 1.63 -33.25
N LEU A 272 -39.71 2.68 -33.05
CA LEU A 272 -38.47 2.97 -33.78
C LEU A 272 -37.27 2.57 -32.92
N GLY A 273 -36.23 2.02 -33.51
CA GLY A 273 -35.03 1.58 -32.81
C GLY A 273 -34.66 0.15 -33.11
N ASP A 274 -34.08 -0.53 -32.14
CA ASP A 274 -33.63 -1.91 -32.25
C ASP A 274 -34.81 -2.90 -32.13
N GLU A 275 -34.53 -4.21 -32.30
CA GLU A 275 -35.55 -5.26 -32.10
C GLU A 275 -36.33 -5.08 -30.78
N PRO A 276 -37.60 -5.51 -30.69
CA PRO A 276 -38.44 -5.26 -29.51
C PRO A 276 -37.82 -5.78 -28.21
N VAL A 277 -37.19 -4.88 -27.44
CA VAL A 277 -36.61 -5.22 -26.14
C VAL A 277 -37.69 -5.21 -25.05
N SER A 278 -37.89 -6.35 -24.38
CA SER A 278 -38.80 -6.49 -23.24
C SER A 278 -38.13 -5.99 -21.95
N LEU A 279 -38.88 -5.28 -21.12
CA LEU A 279 -38.42 -4.87 -19.79
C LEU A 279 -38.69 -5.99 -18.79
N ASP A 280 -37.90 -7.04 -18.88
CA ASP A 280 -37.93 -8.20 -17.99
C ASP A 280 -36.62 -8.42 -17.24
N ALA A 281 -36.60 -9.39 -16.33
CA ALA A 281 -35.45 -9.66 -15.49
C ALA A 281 -34.23 -10.18 -16.27
N GLY A 282 -34.40 -10.79 -17.45
CA GLY A 282 -33.28 -11.25 -18.28
C GLY A 282 -32.56 -10.05 -18.90
N THR A 283 -33.32 -9.22 -19.61
CA THR A 283 -32.80 -8.03 -20.28
C THR A 283 -32.16 -7.04 -19.29
N LEU A 284 -32.81 -6.79 -18.15
CA LEU A 284 -32.31 -5.84 -17.16
C LEU A 284 -31.05 -6.34 -16.42
N ARG A 285 -30.80 -7.66 -16.38
CA ARG A 285 -29.52 -8.21 -15.89
C ARG A 285 -28.37 -7.92 -16.85
N GLU A 286 -28.64 -7.90 -18.15
CA GLU A 286 -27.65 -7.59 -19.20
C GLU A 286 -27.52 -6.08 -19.49
N THR A 287 -28.19 -5.23 -18.74
CA THR A 287 -28.16 -3.78 -18.91
C THR A 287 -27.51 -3.11 -17.70
N ASP A 288 -26.61 -2.16 -17.92
CA ASP A 288 -25.91 -1.45 -16.85
C ASP A 288 -26.65 -0.16 -16.45
N VAL A 289 -27.30 0.49 -17.42
CA VAL A 289 -28.13 1.68 -17.21
C VAL A 289 -29.37 1.69 -18.12
N VAL A 290 -30.53 2.05 -17.57
CA VAL A 290 -31.75 2.35 -18.33
C VAL A 290 -31.99 3.86 -18.33
N ILE A 291 -32.12 4.47 -19.49
CA ILE A 291 -32.53 5.88 -19.64
C ILE A 291 -33.98 5.86 -20.11
N ILE A 292 -34.90 6.38 -19.30
CA ILE A 292 -36.34 6.37 -19.60
C ILE A 292 -36.96 7.74 -19.35
N ASP A 293 -37.83 8.22 -20.25
CA ASP A 293 -38.60 9.43 -19.95
C ASP A 293 -39.81 9.16 -19.04
N ASP A 294 -40.24 10.20 -18.33
CA ASP A 294 -41.36 10.19 -17.39
C ASP A 294 -42.67 9.67 -18.01
N ARG A 295 -42.94 10.00 -19.27
CA ARG A 295 -44.12 9.51 -20.01
C ARG A 295 -44.04 8.02 -20.28
N SER A 296 -42.92 7.53 -20.80
CA SER A 296 -42.72 6.11 -21.08
C SER A 296 -42.73 5.27 -19.81
N LEU A 297 -42.18 5.81 -18.71
CA LEU A 297 -42.23 5.20 -17.39
C LEU A 297 -43.67 5.05 -16.89
N ALA A 298 -44.52 6.05 -17.10
CA ALA A 298 -45.93 6.02 -16.73
C ALA A 298 -46.74 5.01 -17.54
N MET A 299 -46.38 4.79 -18.80
CA MET A 299 -47.02 3.80 -19.68
C MET A 299 -46.60 2.35 -19.40
N LEU A 300 -45.58 2.11 -18.57
CA LEU A 300 -45.16 0.75 -18.22
C LEU A 300 -46.25 -0.01 -17.45
N GLY A 301 -46.53 -1.24 -17.88
CA GLY A 301 -47.36 -2.18 -17.12
C GLY A 301 -46.77 -2.49 -15.73
N GLY A 302 -47.62 -2.99 -14.82
CA GLY A 302 -47.22 -3.30 -13.45
C GLY A 302 -46.04 -4.29 -13.36
N GLY A 303 -46.00 -5.29 -14.24
CA GLY A 303 -44.92 -6.27 -14.31
C GLY A 303 -43.56 -5.65 -14.66
N SER A 304 -43.48 -4.84 -15.72
CA SER A 304 -42.23 -4.16 -16.09
C SER A 304 -41.76 -3.15 -15.04
N ARG A 305 -42.70 -2.46 -14.37
CA ARG A 305 -42.35 -1.58 -13.24
C ARG A 305 -41.76 -2.35 -12.06
N ALA A 306 -42.34 -3.50 -11.71
CA ALA A 306 -41.81 -4.37 -10.66
C ALA A 306 -40.43 -4.93 -11.03
N ALA A 307 -40.24 -5.36 -12.29
CA ALA A 307 -38.96 -5.84 -12.79
C ALA A 307 -37.88 -4.74 -12.74
N LEU A 308 -38.22 -3.51 -13.14
CA LEU A 308 -37.32 -2.35 -13.05
C LEU A 308 -36.94 -2.06 -11.59
N ALA A 309 -37.91 -2.00 -10.68
CA ALA A 309 -37.64 -1.74 -9.26
C ALA A 309 -36.77 -2.84 -8.61
N ALA A 310 -37.00 -4.11 -8.96
CA ALA A 310 -36.17 -5.22 -8.50
C ALA A 310 -34.75 -5.14 -9.07
N ALA A 311 -34.59 -4.84 -10.36
CA ALA A 311 -33.29 -4.70 -11.00
C ALA A 311 -32.48 -3.53 -10.41
N VAL A 312 -33.13 -2.40 -10.11
CA VAL A 312 -32.49 -1.27 -9.41
C VAL A 312 -31.98 -1.72 -8.04
N THR A 313 -32.79 -2.44 -7.27
CA THR A 313 -32.37 -2.95 -5.95
C THR A 313 -31.13 -3.86 -6.07
N ASN A 314 -30.97 -4.55 -7.20
CA ASN A 314 -29.84 -5.44 -7.53
C ASN A 314 -28.71 -4.75 -8.32
N GLY A 315 -28.64 -3.42 -8.38
CA GLY A 315 -27.48 -2.71 -8.96
C GLY A 315 -27.70 -2.06 -10.31
N LEU A 316 -28.89 -2.14 -10.92
CA LEU A 316 -29.18 -1.41 -12.16
C LEU A 316 -29.18 0.11 -11.93
N GLY A 317 -28.54 0.85 -12.84
CA GLY A 317 -28.67 2.30 -12.95
C GLY A 317 -29.94 2.69 -13.72
N VAL A 318 -30.66 3.69 -13.26
CA VAL A 318 -31.80 4.24 -14.02
C VAL A 318 -31.70 5.76 -14.07
N VAL A 319 -31.80 6.36 -15.25
CA VAL A 319 -31.95 7.81 -15.45
C VAL A 319 -33.38 8.08 -15.89
N ILE A 320 -34.13 8.84 -15.10
CA ILE A 320 -35.47 9.29 -15.45
C ILE A 320 -35.39 10.71 -15.98
N ARG A 321 -35.73 10.88 -17.26
CA ARG A 321 -35.75 12.19 -17.93
C ARG A 321 -37.12 12.83 -17.79
N MET A 322 -37.17 14.02 -17.23
CA MET A 322 -38.40 14.81 -17.18
C MET A 322 -38.67 15.47 -18.53
N THR A 323 -39.81 15.16 -19.14
CA THR A 323 -40.26 15.76 -20.41
C THR A 323 -41.52 16.59 -20.27
N ALA A 324 -42.20 16.46 -19.13
CA ALA A 324 -43.41 17.19 -18.80
C ALA A 324 -43.39 17.62 -17.33
N PRO A 325 -44.30 18.54 -16.94
CA PRO A 325 -44.51 18.89 -15.53
C PRO A 325 -44.74 17.64 -14.68
N ALA A 326 -44.06 17.54 -13.53
CA ALA A 326 -44.29 16.48 -12.57
C ALA A 326 -45.61 16.74 -11.81
N ASP A 327 -46.74 16.33 -12.39
CA ASP A 327 -48.05 16.42 -11.75
C ASP A 327 -48.17 15.50 -10.52
N ALA A 328 -49.35 15.47 -9.88
CA ALA A 328 -49.56 14.62 -8.70
C ALA A 328 -49.35 13.13 -9.00
N GLY A 329 -49.73 12.67 -10.20
CA GLY A 329 -49.55 11.29 -10.65
C GLY A 329 -48.09 10.94 -10.87
N GLY A 330 -47.35 11.77 -11.61
CA GLY A 330 -45.91 11.64 -11.85
C GLY A 330 -45.10 11.64 -10.56
N ARG A 331 -45.39 12.56 -9.62
CA ARG A 331 -44.76 12.54 -8.29
C ARG A 331 -45.11 11.29 -7.49
N GLY A 332 -46.34 10.78 -7.62
CA GLY A 332 -46.75 9.50 -7.05
C GLY A 332 -45.95 8.32 -7.60
N LEU A 333 -45.73 8.30 -8.91
CA LEU A 333 -44.94 7.28 -9.60
C LEU A 333 -43.47 7.30 -9.15
N LEU A 334 -42.83 8.48 -9.14
CA LEU A 334 -41.46 8.64 -8.65
C LEU A 334 -41.34 8.18 -7.18
N ARG A 335 -42.33 8.52 -6.35
CA ARG A 335 -42.38 8.08 -4.95
C ARG A 335 -42.53 6.56 -4.82
N SER A 336 -43.31 5.91 -5.68
CA SER A 336 -43.45 4.45 -5.71
C SER A 336 -42.13 3.73 -6.06
N LEU A 337 -41.26 4.39 -6.83
CA LEU A 337 -39.90 3.95 -7.13
C LEU A 337 -38.90 4.37 -6.05
N GLY A 338 -39.35 5.11 -5.04
CA GLY A 338 -38.56 5.49 -3.87
C GLY A 338 -37.80 6.80 -3.99
N MET A 339 -38.15 7.64 -4.97
CA MET A 339 -37.62 9.00 -5.13
C MET A 339 -38.63 10.01 -4.59
N THR A 340 -38.21 10.80 -3.61
CA THR A 340 -39.05 11.88 -3.06
C THR A 340 -38.74 13.19 -3.78
N VAL A 341 -39.66 13.61 -4.64
CA VAL A 341 -39.57 14.85 -5.42
C VAL A 341 -40.78 15.73 -5.13
N ALA A 342 -40.55 17.02 -4.90
CA ALA A 342 -41.55 18.07 -4.78
C ALA A 342 -41.32 19.15 -5.84
N GLY A 343 -42.35 19.92 -6.19
CA GLY A 343 -42.28 20.87 -7.32
C GLY A 343 -42.31 20.16 -8.67
N GLY A 344 -41.50 20.65 -9.61
CA GLY A 344 -41.37 20.12 -10.96
C GLY A 344 -42.48 20.55 -11.93
N THR A 345 -43.25 21.58 -11.59
CA THR A 345 -44.29 22.16 -12.47
C THR A 345 -43.82 23.37 -13.25
N ASP A 346 -42.77 24.03 -12.77
CA ASP A 346 -42.30 25.31 -13.29
C ASP A 346 -40.93 25.12 -13.93
N LEU A 347 -40.72 25.76 -15.07
CA LEU A 347 -39.42 25.84 -15.74
C LEU A 347 -38.65 27.03 -15.19
N GLN A 348 -37.35 26.84 -14.96
CA GLN A 348 -36.43 27.89 -14.57
C GLN A 348 -35.25 27.93 -15.54
N PRO A 349 -34.71 29.12 -15.84
CA PRO A 349 -33.54 29.24 -16.70
C PRO A 349 -32.33 28.56 -16.05
N VAL A 350 -31.46 27.99 -16.88
CA VAL A 350 -30.21 27.34 -16.47
C VAL A 350 -29.07 28.35 -16.59
N ALA A 351 -28.38 28.59 -15.49
CA ALA A 351 -27.20 29.44 -15.51
C ALA A 351 -26.01 28.67 -16.10
N LEU A 352 -25.59 29.01 -17.33
CA LEU A 352 -24.46 28.35 -17.97
C LEU A 352 -23.13 28.98 -17.51
N PRO A 353 -22.15 28.18 -17.03
CA PRO A 353 -20.82 28.71 -16.77
C PRO A 353 -20.17 29.16 -18.09
N PRO A 354 -19.24 30.12 -18.07
CA PRO A 354 -18.50 30.53 -19.27
C PRO A 354 -17.74 29.34 -19.87
N LEU A 355 -17.63 29.28 -21.20
CA LEU A 355 -16.97 28.18 -21.91
C LEU A 355 -15.44 28.18 -21.72
N ALA A 356 -14.85 29.36 -21.57
CA ALA A 356 -13.44 29.59 -21.29
C ALA A 356 -13.27 30.96 -20.61
N PHE A 357 -12.06 31.25 -20.15
CA PHE A 357 -11.73 32.56 -19.58
C PHE A 357 -11.53 33.63 -20.67
N ASP A 358 -11.00 33.24 -21.83
CA ASP A 358 -10.76 34.09 -23.00
C ASP A 358 -10.92 33.30 -24.32
N ALA A 359 -10.86 34.02 -25.45
CA ALA A 359 -11.00 33.45 -26.79
C ALA A 359 -9.86 32.48 -27.17
N ASP A 360 -8.64 32.73 -26.68
CA ASP A 360 -7.47 31.89 -26.96
C ASP A 360 -7.57 30.53 -26.26
N ALA A 361 -8.01 30.50 -25.00
CA ALA A 361 -8.31 29.28 -24.28
C ALA A 361 -9.49 28.53 -24.91
N PHE A 362 -10.49 29.24 -25.42
CA PHE A 362 -11.63 28.64 -26.10
C PHE A 362 -11.23 27.95 -27.41
N THR A 363 -10.42 28.61 -28.25
CA THR A 363 -9.92 28.03 -29.51
C THR A 363 -8.99 26.84 -29.26
N THR A 364 -8.12 26.92 -28.26
CA THR A 364 -7.24 25.82 -27.86
C THR A 364 -8.04 24.58 -27.41
N ARG A 365 -9.10 24.77 -26.59
CA ARG A 365 -9.97 23.68 -26.15
C ARG A 365 -10.77 23.06 -27.29
N ARG A 366 -11.23 23.87 -28.25
CA ARG A 366 -12.01 23.41 -29.41
C ARG A 366 -11.16 22.57 -30.38
N GLY A 367 -9.84 22.76 -30.37
CA GLY A 367 -8.93 22.09 -31.30
C GLY A 367 -9.08 22.60 -32.75
N PRO A 368 -8.49 21.91 -33.74
CA PRO A 368 -8.40 22.39 -35.13
C PRO A 368 -9.74 22.50 -35.88
N GLY A 369 -10.87 22.16 -35.26
CA GLY A 369 -12.20 22.19 -35.88
C GLY A 369 -12.38 21.14 -36.99
N SER A 370 -13.60 21.05 -37.51
CA SER A 370 -13.88 20.28 -38.73
C SER A 370 -13.69 21.20 -39.95
N PRO A 371 -13.17 20.70 -41.09
CA PRO A 371 -13.09 21.48 -42.34
C PRO A 371 -14.42 22.10 -42.77
N ASP A 372 -15.54 21.50 -42.34
CA ASP A 372 -16.90 21.86 -42.76
C ASP A 372 -17.60 22.87 -41.83
N ALA A 373 -16.95 23.30 -40.74
CA ALA A 373 -17.52 24.24 -39.77
C ALA A 373 -16.70 25.54 -39.70
N PRO A 374 -17.27 26.73 -40.00
CA PRO A 374 -16.56 27.99 -39.88
C PRO A 374 -16.09 28.25 -38.43
N ALA A 375 -14.81 28.59 -38.24
CA ALA A 375 -14.25 28.86 -36.91
C ALA A 375 -14.97 30.00 -36.16
N ALA A 376 -15.62 30.92 -36.90
CA ALA A 376 -16.34 32.07 -36.38
C ALA A 376 -17.75 31.78 -35.83
N THR A 377 -18.27 30.55 -35.96
CA THR A 377 -19.60 30.19 -35.45
C THR A 377 -19.49 29.66 -34.01
N ASN A 378 -20.43 30.02 -33.13
CA ASN A 378 -20.47 29.63 -31.71
C ASN A 378 -19.24 30.12 -30.92
N GLY A 379 -18.80 31.35 -31.19
CA GLY A 379 -17.69 32.03 -30.52
C GLY A 379 -17.95 32.27 -29.04
N ILE A 380 -16.91 32.67 -28.30
CA ILE A 380 -17.04 33.00 -26.87
C ILE A 380 -17.99 34.18 -26.61
N ASP A 381 -18.13 35.06 -27.60
CA ASP A 381 -18.99 36.25 -27.57
C ASP A 381 -20.42 35.98 -28.06
N ASP A 382 -20.70 34.77 -28.57
CA ASP A 382 -22.05 34.41 -28.98
C ASP A 382 -22.94 34.19 -27.74
N PRO A 383 -24.21 34.63 -27.78
CA PRO A 383 -25.11 34.50 -26.65
C PRO A 383 -25.29 33.03 -26.29
N ALA A 384 -25.18 32.71 -25.00
CA ALA A 384 -25.40 31.37 -24.51
C ALA A 384 -26.84 30.91 -24.84
N PRO A 385 -27.05 29.64 -25.25
CA PRO A 385 -28.39 29.17 -25.54
C PRO A 385 -29.29 29.26 -24.30
N GLU A 386 -30.51 29.74 -24.49
CA GLU A 386 -31.53 29.69 -23.46
C GLU A 386 -31.90 28.24 -23.17
N LEU A 387 -31.53 27.79 -21.98
CA LEU A 387 -31.83 26.45 -21.48
C LEU A 387 -32.73 26.57 -20.26
N GLU A 388 -33.61 25.60 -20.12
CA GLU A 388 -34.54 25.54 -19.00
C GLU A 388 -34.38 24.23 -18.24
N ARG A 389 -34.79 24.23 -16.97
CA ARG A 389 -34.87 23.03 -16.13
C ARG A 389 -36.16 23.02 -15.33
N TRP A 390 -36.69 21.84 -15.07
CA TRP A 390 -37.81 21.68 -14.15
C TRP A 390 -37.34 21.96 -12.71
N ALA A 391 -37.98 22.92 -12.05
CA ALA A 391 -37.65 23.31 -10.69
C ALA A 391 -38.15 22.28 -9.67
N VAL A 392 -37.28 21.33 -9.33
CA VAL A 392 -37.58 20.26 -8.37
C VAL A 392 -36.89 20.50 -7.02
N ARG A 393 -37.54 20.07 -5.95
CA ARG A 393 -36.96 19.93 -4.62
C ARG A 393 -36.88 18.45 -4.27
N THR A 394 -35.71 17.99 -3.91
CA THR A 394 -35.44 16.58 -3.58
C THR A 394 -35.20 16.41 -2.08
N GLY A 395 -35.26 15.15 -1.62
CA GLY A 395 -34.94 14.80 -0.23
C GLY A 395 -33.43 14.80 0.04
N PRO A 396 -33.00 14.67 1.32
CA PRO A 396 -31.59 14.71 1.72
C PRO A 396 -30.77 13.51 1.22
N ALA A 397 -31.42 12.44 0.77
CA ALA A 397 -30.75 11.27 0.19
C ALA A 397 -30.33 11.47 -1.28
N PHE A 398 -30.69 12.61 -1.88
CA PHE A 398 -30.40 12.93 -3.27
C PHE A 398 -29.06 13.65 -3.40
N VAL A 399 -28.18 13.15 -4.26
CA VAL A 399 -26.85 13.70 -4.50
C VAL A 399 -26.85 14.38 -5.87
N PRO A 400 -26.63 15.71 -5.95
CA PRO A 400 -26.52 16.39 -7.24
C PRO A 400 -25.27 15.91 -7.98
N THR A 401 -25.41 15.68 -9.29
CA THR A 401 -24.32 15.21 -10.17
C THR A 401 -23.94 16.25 -11.19
N VAL A 402 -24.94 16.92 -11.77
CA VAL A 402 -24.75 18.04 -12.68
C VAL A 402 -25.51 19.22 -12.12
N THR A 403 -24.80 20.33 -11.93
CA THR A 403 -25.36 21.60 -11.48
C THR A 403 -25.07 22.69 -12.49
N ASP A 404 -25.95 23.70 -12.52
CA ASP A 404 -25.70 24.93 -13.24
C ASP A 404 -24.70 25.83 -12.48
N ALA A 405 -24.31 26.96 -13.06
CA ALA A 405 -23.35 27.90 -12.47
C ALA A 405 -23.87 28.57 -11.17
N ALA A 406 -25.20 28.58 -10.95
CA ALA A 406 -25.81 29.06 -9.73
C ALA A 406 -25.95 27.95 -8.67
N GLY A 407 -25.46 26.73 -8.95
CA GLY A 407 -25.54 25.58 -8.07
C GLY A 407 -26.87 24.85 -8.12
N ALA A 408 -27.77 25.19 -9.04
CA ALA A 408 -29.05 24.52 -9.17
C ALA A 408 -28.91 23.18 -9.90
N MET A 409 -29.64 22.17 -9.45
CA MET A 409 -29.49 20.79 -9.94
C MET A 409 -30.14 20.59 -11.32
N LEU A 410 -29.34 20.15 -12.29
CA LEU A 410 -29.77 19.66 -13.61
C LEU A 410 -29.95 18.14 -13.62
N SER A 411 -29.10 17.45 -12.87
CA SER A 411 -29.16 16.01 -12.68
C SER A 411 -28.67 15.64 -11.29
N GLY A 412 -29.29 14.66 -10.67
CA GLY A 412 -28.81 14.06 -9.43
C GLY A 412 -29.40 12.69 -9.23
N TRP A 413 -28.89 11.93 -8.28
CA TRP A 413 -29.30 10.55 -8.05
C TRP A 413 -29.56 10.23 -6.58
N GLN A 414 -30.25 9.12 -6.35
CA GLN A 414 -30.48 8.54 -5.05
C GLN A 414 -30.17 7.03 -5.08
N GLN A 415 -29.50 6.54 -4.05
CA GLN A 415 -29.22 5.10 -3.88
C GLN A 415 -30.50 4.33 -3.59
N ARG A 416 -30.68 3.16 -4.23
CA ARG A 416 -31.79 2.23 -4.02
C ARG A 416 -31.27 0.79 -4.05
N GLY A 417 -31.12 0.18 -2.87
CA GLY A 417 -30.42 -1.11 -2.77
C GLY A 417 -28.97 -0.96 -3.23
N GLN A 418 -28.53 -1.82 -4.15
CA GLN A 418 -27.20 -1.73 -4.76
C GLN A 418 -27.16 -0.77 -5.96
N GLY A 419 -28.30 -0.41 -6.55
CA GLY A 419 -28.38 0.47 -7.72
C GLY A 419 -28.67 1.92 -7.37
N ARG A 420 -28.78 2.74 -8.42
CA ARG A 420 -28.96 4.20 -8.32
C ARG A 420 -29.99 4.67 -9.32
N MET A 421 -30.81 5.62 -8.88
CA MET A 421 -31.81 6.27 -9.74
C MET A 421 -31.50 7.75 -9.84
N ALA A 422 -31.21 8.24 -11.05
CA ALA A 422 -31.05 9.64 -11.37
C ALA A 422 -32.35 10.26 -11.89
N LEU A 423 -32.51 11.55 -11.61
CA LEU A 423 -33.52 12.41 -12.22
C LEU A 423 -32.80 13.48 -13.05
N TRP A 424 -33.12 13.54 -14.34
CA TRP A 424 -32.66 14.58 -15.25
C TRP A 424 -33.77 15.61 -15.44
N THR A 425 -33.50 16.86 -15.05
CA THR A 425 -34.46 17.96 -15.01
C THR A 425 -34.28 18.94 -16.17
N GLY A 426 -33.14 18.87 -16.87
CA GLY A 426 -32.83 19.74 -18.00
C GLY A 426 -33.80 19.52 -19.17
N ALA A 427 -34.45 20.60 -19.60
CA ALA A 427 -35.27 20.64 -20.79
C ALA A 427 -34.43 21.20 -21.97
N ASN A 428 -34.62 20.64 -23.15
CA ASN A 428 -34.00 21.10 -24.40
C ASN A 428 -32.46 21.20 -24.37
N SER A 429 -31.78 20.32 -23.61
CA SER A 429 -30.31 20.30 -23.51
C SER A 429 -29.61 20.08 -24.87
N PHE A 430 -30.29 19.50 -25.86
CA PHE A 430 -29.80 19.42 -27.23
C PHE A 430 -29.46 20.79 -27.86
N ALA A 431 -30.02 21.89 -27.36
CA ALA A 431 -29.68 23.24 -27.82
C ALA A 431 -28.19 23.55 -27.61
N LEU A 432 -27.52 22.93 -26.63
CA LEU A 432 -26.06 23.01 -26.48
C LEU A 432 -25.35 22.49 -27.73
N VAL A 433 -25.79 21.36 -28.28
CA VAL A 433 -25.17 20.76 -29.47
C VAL A 433 -25.40 21.65 -30.69
N LEU A 434 -26.60 22.20 -30.84
CA LEU A 434 -26.94 23.13 -31.93
C LEU A 434 -26.11 24.42 -31.90
N ASN A 435 -25.73 24.86 -30.70
CA ASN A 435 -24.89 26.05 -30.48
C ASN A 435 -23.42 25.69 -30.27
N GLY A 436 -22.94 24.57 -30.82
CA GLY A 436 -21.52 24.22 -30.86
C GLY A 436 -20.89 23.84 -29.51
N GLN A 437 -21.69 23.66 -28.45
CA GLN A 437 -21.27 23.25 -27.11
C GLN A 437 -21.50 21.74 -26.89
N ALA A 438 -21.24 20.91 -27.90
CA ALA A 438 -21.44 19.47 -27.84
C ALA A 438 -20.65 18.81 -26.69
N GLU A 439 -19.42 19.25 -26.43
CA GLU A 439 -18.60 18.75 -25.32
C GLU A 439 -19.26 18.95 -23.96
N ARG A 440 -19.95 20.08 -23.74
CA ARG A 440 -20.69 20.33 -22.49
C ARG A 440 -21.89 19.38 -22.36
N TYR A 441 -22.61 19.17 -23.46
CA TYR A 441 -23.71 18.21 -23.52
C TYR A 441 -23.21 16.79 -23.20
N TYR A 442 -22.09 16.38 -23.82
CA TYR A 442 -21.46 15.07 -23.63
C TYR A 442 -20.99 14.90 -22.19
N GLN A 443 -20.39 15.93 -21.60
CA GLN A 443 -19.95 15.91 -20.22
C GLN A 443 -21.14 15.73 -19.26
N TRP A 444 -22.23 16.48 -19.41
CA TRP A 444 -23.39 16.37 -18.53
C TRP A 444 -24.04 14.98 -18.56
N TRP A 445 -24.16 14.39 -19.75
CA TRP A 445 -24.66 13.03 -19.90
C TRP A 445 -23.68 11.98 -19.39
N SER A 446 -22.38 12.16 -19.63
CA SER A 446 -21.31 11.31 -19.11
C SER A 446 -21.31 11.28 -17.59
N ASP A 447 -21.37 12.45 -16.95
CA ASP A 447 -21.41 12.58 -15.49
C ASP A 447 -22.66 11.90 -14.91
N THR A 448 -23.82 12.15 -15.52
CA THR A 448 -25.10 11.56 -15.07
C THR A 448 -25.09 10.03 -15.20
N VAL A 449 -24.70 9.51 -16.37
CA VAL A 449 -24.71 8.07 -16.65
C VAL A 449 -23.64 7.36 -15.83
N SER A 450 -22.44 7.92 -15.70
CA SER A 450 -21.36 7.36 -14.87
C SER A 450 -21.70 7.34 -13.39
N ALA A 451 -22.47 8.33 -12.91
CA ALA A 451 -22.90 8.37 -11.52
C ALA A 451 -23.88 7.25 -11.16
N VAL A 452 -24.69 6.77 -12.12
CA VAL A 452 -25.70 5.73 -11.88
C VAL A 452 -25.37 4.37 -12.47
N SER A 453 -24.40 4.27 -13.37
CA SER A 453 -24.04 3.01 -14.02
C SER A 453 -23.75 1.93 -12.98
N ARG A 454 -24.16 0.70 -13.29
CA ARG A 454 -23.89 -0.46 -12.44
C ARG A 454 -22.39 -0.55 -12.19
N SER A 455 -21.99 -0.59 -10.91
CA SER A 455 -20.60 -0.84 -10.56
C SER A 455 -20.20 -2.22 -11.08
N ASP A 456 -19.09 -2.29 -11.80
CA ASP A 456 -18.58 -3.54 -12.33
C ASP A 456 -18.22 -4.48 -11.16
N ASP A 457 -19.05 -5.51 -10.92
CA ASP A 457 -18.85 -6.52 -9.87
C ASP A 457 -17.77 -7.55 -10.27
N THR A 458 -16.70 -7.04 -10.89
CA THR A 458 -15.55 -7.86 -11.24
C THR A 458 -14.90 -8.35 -9.95
N PHE A 459 -14.88 -9.67 -9.77
CA PHE A 459 -14.22 -10.29 -8.63
C PHE A 459 -12.72 -10.00 -8.65
N ARG A 460 -12.27 -9.20 -7.69
CA ARG A 460 -10.87 -8.78 -7.53
C ARG A 460 -10.44 -9.00 -6.08
N PRO A 461 -9.96 -10.21 -5.74
CA PRO A 461 -9.25 -10.44 -4.50
C PRO A 461 -7.93 -9.66 -4.49
N ASP A 462 -7.49 -9.25 -3.29
CA ASP A 462 -6.18 -8.65 -3.12
C ASP A 462 -5.14 -9.78 -3.02
N VAL A 463 -4.23 -9.82 -3.98
CA VAL A 463 -3.15 -10.80 -4.09
C VAL A 463 -1.83 -10.05 -4.25
N PRO A 464 -0.73 -10.47 -3.61
CA PRO A 464 0.60 -9.92 -3.87
C PRO A 464 0.92 -9.88 -5.36
N ALA A 465 1.61 -8.83 -5.80
CA ALA A 465 1.81 -8.58 -7.22
C ALA A 465 2.78 -9.57 -7.89
N LEU A 466 3.72 -10.13 -7.12
CA LEU A 466 4.72 -11.10 -7.57
C LEU A 466 4.84 -12.26 -6.55
N PRO A 467 3.83 -13.15 -6.46
CA PRO A 467 3.89 -14.27 -5.52
C PRO A 467 4.91 -15.30 -5.99
N VAL A 468 5.65 -15.89 -5.07
CA VAL A 468 6.72 -16.86 -5.34
C VAL A 468 6.32 -18.23 -4.78
N ALA A 469 6.68 -19.30 -5.48
CA ALA A 469 6.46 -20.66 -5.02
C ALA A 469 7.12 -20.89 -3.65
N THR A 470 6.50 -21.71 -2.81
CA THR A 470 6.89 -22.06 -1.43
C THR A 470 6.82 -20.94 -0.39
N GLU A 471 6.68 -19.68 -0.80
CA GLU A 471 6.53 -18.55 0.12
C GLU A 471 5.07 -18.38 0.59
N ARG A 472 4.90 -18.00 1.86
CA ARG A 472 3.58 -17.65 2.40
C ARG A 472 3.07 -16.38 1.72
N MET A 473 1.84 -16.41 1.22
CA MET A 473 1.12 -15.22 0.74
C MET A 473 -0.23 -15.04 1.43
N ALA A 474 -0.73 -13.81 1.44
CA ALA A 474 -2.08 -13.49 1.90
C ALA A 474 -2.99 -13.23 0.70
N ILE A 475 -4.19 -13.79 0.73
CA ILE A 475 -5.25 -13.54 -0.25
C ILE A 475 -6.42 -12.90 0.52
N CYS A 476 -6.80 -11.67 0.18
CA CYS A 476 -7.88 -10.94 0.86
C CYS A 476 -9.04 -10.62 -0.08
N ARG A 477 -10.14 -10.07 0.47
CA ARG A 477 -11.39 -9.76 -0.24
C ARG A 477 -12.05 -10.99 -0.85
N ILE A 478 -12.01 -12.11 -0.12
CA ILE A 478 -12.59 -13.39 -0.51
C ILE A 478 -13.72 -13.79 0.44
N GLY A 479 -14.66 -14.60 -0.07
CA GLY A 479 -15.76 -15.16 0.70
C GLY A 479 -15.39 -16.43 1.46
N GLN A 480 -16.26 -16.87 2.36
CA GLN A 480 -16.06 -18.03 3.26
C GLN A 480 -15.82 -19.37 2.52
N THR A 481 -16.28 -19.47 1.28
CA THR A 481 -16.19 -20.69 0.47
C THR A 481 -15.21 -20.53 -0.69
N ALA A 482 -14.28 -19.58 -0.61
CA ALA A 482 -13.27 -19.37 -1.63
C ALA A 482 -12.27 -20.53 -1.68
N ARG A 483 -11.86 -20.90 -2.89
CA ARG A 483 -10.91 -21.97 -3.14
C ARG A 483 -9.84 -21.50 -4.10
N VAL A 484 -8.64 -22.07 -3.97
CA VAL A 484 -7.55 -21.90 -4.93
C VAL A 484 -7.42 -23.19 -5.71
N ILE A 485 -7.41 -23.08 -7.04
CA ILE A 485 -7.12 -24.18 -7.96
C ILE A 485 -5.69 -24.00 -8.45
N GLY A 486 -4.84 -24.99 -8.18
CA GLY A 486 -3.45 -25.04 -8.61
C GLY A 486 -3.27 -25.36 -10.10
N PRO A 487 -2.03 -25.26 -10.62
CA PRO A 487 -1.70 -25.63 -12.00
C PRO A 487 -1.89 -27.14 -12.27
N ASP A 488 -1.80 -27.97 -11.24
CA ASP A 488 -2.10 -29.40 -11.20
C ASP A 488 -3.61 -29.72 -11.07
N ALA A 489 -4.45 -28.67 -11.08
CA ALA A 489 -5.88 -28.72 -10.79
C ALA A 489 -6.24 -29.17 -9.35
N ALA A 490 -5.28 -29.21 -8.42
CA ALA A 490 -5.58 -29.45 -7.02
C ALA A 490 -6.37 -28.27 -6.44
N GLU A 491 -7.47 -28.57 -5.74
CA GLU A 491 -8.27 -27.56 -5.06
C GLU A 491 -7.88 -27.46 -3.59
N THR A 492 -7.57 -26.25 -3.13
CA THR A 492 -7.35 -25.94 -1.72
C THR A 492 -8.44 -24.97 -1.25
N THR A 493 -9.18 -25.35 -0.22
CA THR A 493 -10.16 -24.45 0.40
C THR A 493 -9.44 -23.44 1.29
N LEU A 494 -9.76 -22.16 1.12
CA LEU A 494 -9.16 -21.09 1.90
C LEU A 494 -9.86 -20.94 3.25
N VAL A 495 -9.07 -20.94 4.33
CA VAL A 495 -9.55 -20.71 5.69
C VAL A 495 -9.34 -19.24 6.04
N LEU A 496 -10.43 -18.51 6.26
CA LEU A 496 -10.35 -17.08 6.61
C LEU A 496 -9.84 -16.90 8.04
N ASP A 497 -8.93 -15.95 8.22
CA ASP A 497 -8.48 -15.48 9.52
C ASP A 497 -9.57 -14.60 10.15
N PRO A 498 -10.17 -15.02 11.29
CA PRO A 498 -11.23 -14.27 11.95
C PRO A 498 -10.80 -12.86 12.41
N LEU A 499 -9.50 -12.65 12.67
CA LEU A 499 -8.96 -11.34 13.07
C LEU A 499 -9.07 -10.30 11.95
N THR A 500 -9.23 -10.73 10.71
CA THR A 500 -9.33 -9.83 9.55
C THR A 500 -10.75 -9.32 9.28
N GLY A 501 -11.76 -9.83 10.00
CA GLY A 501 -13.14 -9.36 9.93
C GLY A 501 -13.70 -9.35 8.51
N THR A 502 -14.28 -8.22 8.11
CA THR A 502 -14.88 -8.04 6.77
C THR A 502 -13.87 -8.00 5.63
N ARG A 503 -12.56 -7.89 5.92
CA ARG A 503 -11.51 -7.94 4.91
C ARG A 503 -11.34 -9.33 4.31
N GLY A 504 -11.75 -10.37 5.07
CA GLY A 504 -11.79 -11.76 4.62
C GLY A 504 -10.47 -12.21 4.01
N CYS A 505 -9.43 -12.37 4.83
CA CYS A 505 -8.11 -12.80 4.36
C CYS A 505 -7.82 -14.25 4.74
N ALA A 506 -7.13 -14.97 3.86
CA ALA A 506 -6.56 -16.30 4.14
C ALA A 506 -5.07 -16.31 3.81
N ALA A 507 -4.29 -17.09 4.58
CA ALA A 507 -2.92 -17.41 4.22
C ALA A 507 -2.91 -18.60 3.25
N TYR A 508 -2.01 -18.55 2.27
CA TYR A 508 -1.86 -19.60 1.26
C TYR A 508 -0.37 -19.81 0.95
N TRP A 509 0.02 -21.05 0.66
CA TRP A 509 1.37 -21.45 0.28
C TRP A 509 1.30 -22.18 -1.06
N PRO A 510 1.62 -21.51 -2.18
CA PRO A 510 1.69 -22.19 -3.46
C PRO A 510 2.86 -23.17 -3.49
N ALA A 511 2.63 -24.42 -3.86
CA ALA A 511 3.70 -25.43 -3.92
C ALA A 511 4.62 -25.20 -5.14
N ASP A 512 4.01 -25.01 -6.31
CA ASP A 512 4.72 -24.91 -7.58
C ASP A 512 4.51 -23.55 -8.27
N ALA A 513 5.42 -23.20 -9.18
CA ALA A 513 5.24 -22.07 -10.08
C ALA A 513 4.18 -22.40 -11.15
N GLY A 514 3.38 -21.41 -11.56
CA GLY A 514 2.33 -21.62 -12.54
C GLY A 514 1.16 -20.67 -12.40
N ILE A 515 0.08 -20.95 -13.13
CA ILE A 515 -1.16 -20.16 -13.07
C ILE A 515 -2.08 -20.79 -12.03
N TYR A 516 -2.50 -19.99 -11.07
CA TYR A 516 -3.46 -20.34 -10.04
C TYR A 516 -4.76 -19.56 -10.26
N ARG A 517 -5.88 -20.14 -9.82
CA ARG A 517 -7.22 -19.55 -10.00
C ARG A 517 -7.97 -19.55 -8.68
N ILE A 518 -8.39 -18.37 -8.23
CA ILE A 518 -9.25 -18.21 -7.06
C ILE A 518 -10.69 -18.27 -7.53
N VAL A 519 -11.46 -19.19 -6.98
CA VAL A 519 -12.88 -19.37 -7.32
C VAL A 519 -13.76 -19.23 -6.09
N GLN A 520 -14.92 -18.58 -6.25
CA GLN A 520 -15.95 -18.51 -5.22
C GLN A 520 -17.35 -18.39 -5.85
N PRO A 521 -18.41 -18.82 -5.16
CA PRO A 521 -19.77 -18.55 -5.59
C PRO A 521 -20.06 -17.04 -5.53
N GLY A 522 -20.74 -16.53 -6.56
CA GLY A 522 -21.27 -15.17 -6.63
C GLY A 522 -22.76 -15.18 -7.02
N PRO A 523 -23.41 -13.99 -7.04
CA PRO A 523 -24.83 -13.88 -7.35
C PRO A 523 -25.21 -14.39 -8.74
N ASP A 524 -24.32 -14.18 -9.72
CA ASP A 524 -24.52 -14.53 -11.14
C ASP A 524 -23.73 -15.79 -11.56
N GLY A 525 -23.31 -16.61 -10.59
CA GLY A 525 -22.54 -17.84 -10.83
C GLY A 525 -21.14 -17.82 -10.22
N LEU A 526 -20.26 -18.67 -10.74
CA LEU A 526 -18.90 -18.80 -10.22
C LEU A 526 -18.07 -17.56 -10.61
N LYS A 527 -17.52 -16.88 -9.61
CA LYS A 527 -16.54 -15.81 -9.77
C LYS A 527 -15.14 -16.41 -9.77
N GLU A 528 -14.33 -16.05 -10.75
CA GLU A 528 -12.98 -16.58 -10.94
C GLU A 528 -11.95 -15.45 -11.10
N PHE A 529 -10.76 -15.64 -10.55
CA PHE A 529 -9.64 -14.73 -10.66
C PHE A 529 -8.33 -15.49 -10.83
N ALA A 530 -7.64 -15.29 -11.95
CA ALA A 530 -6.37 -15.93 -12.25
C ALA A 530 -5.17 -15.05 -11.86
N PHE A 531 -4.12 -15.67 -11.33
CA PHE A 531 -2.83 -15.04 -11.01
C PHE A 531 -1.66 -16.00 -11.27
N THR A 532 -0.47 -15.46 -11.52
CA THR A 532 0.74 -16.25 -11.78
C THR A 532 1.62 -16.29 -10.54
N VAL A 533 2.05 -17.47 -10.14
CA VAL A 533 3.10 -17.71 -9.15
C VAL A 533 4.43 -17.96 -9.85
N LEU A 534 5.45 -17.23 -9.41
CA LEU A 534 6.81 -17.24 -9.95
C LEU A 534 7.63 -18.40 -9.36
N PRO A 535 8.63 -18.91 -10.09
CA PRO A 535 9.57 -19.86 -9.53
C PRO A 535 10.48 -19.17 -8.49
N GLU A 536 10.93 -19.92 -7.49
CA GLU A 536 11.75 -19.44 -6.36
C GLU A 536 12.97 -18.62 -6.81
N ALA A 537 13.65 -19.08 -7.87
CA ALA A 537 14.83 -18.41 -8.39
C ALA A 537 14.56 -17.07 -9.12
N ALA A 538 13.31 -16.78 -9.52
CA ALA A 538 13.00 -15.62 -10.37
C ALA A 538 13.30 -14.27 -9.73
N LEU A 539 13.18 -14.20 -8.39
CA LEU A 539 13.34 -12.98 -7.60
C LEU A 539 14.37 -13.13 -6.47
N ALA A 540 15.26 -14.12 -6.55
CA ALA A 540 16.22 -14.44 -5.48
C ALA A 540 17.03 -13.22 -5.00
N ALA A 541 17.54 -12.39 -5.92
CA ALA A 541 18.30 -11.19 -5.57
C ALA A 541 17.44 -10.11 -4.87
N SER A 542 16.17 -9.97 -5.29
CA SER A 542 15.22 -9.05 -4.66
C SER A 542 14.79 -9.54 -3.28
N HIS A 543 14.49 -10.83 -3.15
CA HIS A 543 14.15 -11.47 -1.87
C HIS A 543 15.31 -11.34 -0.88
N ALA A 544 16.53 -11.69 -1.28
CA ALA A 544 17.71 -11.57 -0.42
C ALA A 544 17.90 -10.12 0.07
N ARG A 545 17.80 -9.13 -0.82
CA ARG A 545 17.83 -7.71 -0.42
C ARG A 545 16.74 -7.38 0.62
N ALA A 546 15.50 -7.80 0.37
CA ALA A 546 14.37 -7.53 1.25
C ALA A 546 14.58 -8.16 2.65
N VAL A 547 15.13 -9.38 2.73
CA VAL A 547 15.49 -10.04 4.00
C VAL A 547 16.51 -9.20 4.78
N GLY A 548 17.56 -8.72 4.13
CA GLY A 548 18.57 -7.87 4.77
C GLY A 548 18.00 -6.56 5.28
N GLU A 549 17.23 -5.85 4.46
CA GLU A 549 16.60 -4.57 4.84
C GLU A 549 15.59 -4.71 5.98
N ALA A 550 14.79 -5.78 5.95
CA ALA A 550 13.84 -6.07 7.02
C ALA A 550 14.55 -6.49 8.32
N THR A 551 15.70 -7.18 8.24
CA THR A 551 16.52 -7.49 9.41
C THR A 551 17.14 -6.23 10.01
N VAL A 552 17.64 -5.29 9.20
CA VAL A 552 18.14 -3.99 9.70
C VAL A 552 17.05 -3.24 10.47
N ARG A 553 15.83 -3.17 9.91
CA ARG A 553 14.69 -2.52 10.57
C ARG A 553 14.34 -3.21 11.89
N TRP A 554 14.26 -4.54 11.89
CA TRP A 554 13.98 -5.33 13.09
C TRP A 554 15.06 -5.12 14.17
N VAL A 555 16.35 -5.08 13.82
CA VAL A 555 17.43 -4.82 14.78
C VAL A 555 17.34 -3.41 15.39
N ALA A 556 16.93 -2.41 14.60
CA ALA A 556 16.72 -1.05 15.11
C ALA A 556 15.59 -1.01 16.16
N GLU A 557 14.51 -1.77 15.95
CA GLU A 557 13.41 -1.90 16.91
C GLU A 557 13.86 -2.61 18.20
N GLN A 558 14.66 -3.68 18.09
CA GLN A 558 15.18 -4.39 19.27
C GLN A 558 16.15 -3.54 20.10
N SER A 559 16.98 -2.74 19.43
CA SER A 559 17.95 -1.86 20.10
C SER A 559 17.25 -0.77 20.93
N ALA A 560 16.10 -0.27 20.47
CA ALA A 560 15.29 0.68 21.24
C ALA A 560 14.65 0.04 22.49
N ALA A 561 14.20 -1.22 22.40
CA ALA A 561 13.63 -1.96 23.53
C ALA A 561 14.67 -2.39 24.57
N SER A 562 15.90 -2.67 24.13
CA SER A 562 17.02 -3.17 24.96
C SER A 562 17.76 -2.09 25.75
N ALA A 563 17.36 -0.81 25.62
CA ALA A 563 17.95 0.31 26.38
C ALA A 563 17.67 0.26 27.90
N ARG A 564 16.92 -0.73 28.40
CA ARG A 564 16.86 -1.05 29.84
C ARG A 564 18.15 -1.79 30.20
N GLY A 565 19.03 -1.09 30.90
CA GLY A 565 20.44 -1.44 31.10
C GLY A 565 20.71 -2.90 31.44
N LEU A 566 21.80 -3.41 30.86
CA LEU A 566 22.40 -4.71 31.17
C LEU A 566 22.59 -4.85 32.69
N PRO A 567 22.38 -6.04 33.27
CA PRO A 567 22.64 -6.27 34.68
C PRO A 567 24.15 -6.16 34.98
N ASP A 568 24.56 -5.04 35.58
CA ASP A 568 25.93 -4.82 36.06
C ASP A 568 26.18 -5.54 37.40
N ARG A 569 27.35 -6.16 37.55
CA ARG A 569 27.81 -6.69 38.85
C ARG A 569 28.87 -5.74 39.44
N ARG A 570 28.75 -5.45 40.74
CA ARG A 570 29.82 -4.77 41.51
C ARG A 570 31.08 -5.64 41.49
N GLY A 571 32.21 -5.06 41.08
CA GLY A 571 33.51 -5.74 41.09
C GLY A 571 33.94 -6.17 42.50
N ALA A 572 34.96 -7.01 42.59
CA ALA A 572 35.48 -7.47 43.88
C ALA A 572 36.12 -6.31 44.65
N ALA A 573 35.65 -6.03 45.87
CA ALA A 573 36.13 -4.92 46.71
C ALA A 573 37.47 -5.22 47.42
N TRP A 574 37.83 -6.50 47.57
CA TRP A 574 38.99 -6.93 48.36
C TRP A 574 40.36 -6.42 47.87
N PRO A 575 40.66 -6.28 46.56
CA PRO A 575 41.97 -5.78 46.11
C PRO A 575 42.19 -4.33 46.53
N TYR A 576 41.14 -3.50 46.42
CA TYR A 576 41.16 -2.11 46.85
C TYR A 576 41.30 -2.00 48.37
N PHE A 577 40.73 -2.95 49.13
CA PHE A 577 40.79 -2.96 50.59
C PHE A 577 42.20 -3.28 51.09
N ILE A 578 42.87 -4.26 50.48
CA ILE A 578 44.26 -4.56 50.77
C ILE A 578 45.15 -3.36 50.42
N GLY A 579 44.94 -2.75 49.26
CA GLY A 579 45.68 -1.54 48.85
C GLY A 579 45.50 -0.39 49.84
N TRP A 580 44.27 -0.14 50.27
CA TRP A 580 43.94 0.89 51.26
C TRP A 580 44.60 0.62 52.63
N LEU A 581 44.57 -0.63 53.11
CA LEU A 581 45.22 -1.03 54.37
C LEU A 581 46.73 -0.80 54.33
N LEU A 582 47.39 -1.20 53.25
CA LEU A 582 48.84 -1.02 53.08
C LEU A 582 49.22 0.47 53.03
N LEU A 583 48.48 1.28 52.28
CA LEU A 583 48.72 2.71 52.15
C LEU A 583 48.46 3.47 53.46
N THR A 584 47.40 3.11 54.19
CA THR A 584 47.08 3.73 55.48
C THR A 584 48.10 3.31 56.55
N GLY A 585 48.59 2.08 56.52
CA GLY A 585 49.70 1.62 57.38
C GLY A 585 51.01 2.37 57.09
N LEU A 586 51.33 2.61 55.81
CA LEU A 586 52.49 3.42 55.41
C LEU A 586 52.37 4.87 55.85
N LEU A 587 51.19 5.48 55.71
CA LEU A 587 50.89 6.83 56.21
C LEU A 587 51.14 6.92 57.72
N TRP A 588 50.62 5.97 58.50
CA TRP A 588 50.80 5.93 59.95
C TRP A 588 52.27 5.79 60.35
N LEU A 589 53.04 4.92 59.68
CA LEU A 589 54.48 4.76 59.92
C LEU A 589 55.26 6.03 59.53
N GLY A 590 54.90 6.66 58.42
CA GLY A 590 55.50 7.90 57.93
C GLY A 590 55.26 9.07 58.88
N GLU A 591 54.01 9.29 59.29
CA GLU A 591 53.66 10.30 60.29
C GLU A 591 54.40 10.05 61.61
N ARG A 592 54.41 8.81 62.11
CA ARG A 592 55.00 8.50 63.41
C ARG A 592 56.53 8.59 63.41
N ARG A 593 57.21 8.30 62.30
CA ARG A 593 58.68 8.41 62.19
C ARG A 593 59.17 9.80 61.83
N TRP A 594 58.37 10.58 61.11
CA TRP A 594 58.79 11.88 60.59
C TRP A 594 58.27 13.06 61.43
N LEU A 595 57.12 12.94 62.09
CA LEU A 595 56.63 13.96 63.02
C LEU A 595 57.25 13.82 64.43
N SER A 596 57.68 12.63 64.85
CA SER A 596 58.28 12.43 66.18
C SER A 596 59.72 12.96 66.30
N ARG A 597 60.42 13.20 65.18
CA ARG A 597 61.80 13.73 65.18
C ARG A 597 61.86 15.27 65.21
N ALA A 598 60.72 15.95 65.04
CA ALA A 598 60.65 17.41 65.12
C ALA A 598 60.38 17.93 66.56
N ALA A 599 60.16 17.04 67.54
CA ALA A 599 59.88 17.41 68.93
C ALA A 599 61.06 17.14 69.89
N SER A 600 62.22 16.72 69.38
CA SER A 600 63.43 16.42 70.16
C SER A 600 64.65 17.27 69.74
N ALA A 601 64.39 18.41 69.12
CA ALA A 601 65.39 19.42 68.79
C ALA A 601 64.82 20.80 69.16
N ASP A 602 64.65 21.01 70.46
CA ASP A 602 64.67 22.31 71.14
C ASP A 602 65.50 22.15 72.41
#